data_AF-A0A957IQW4-F1
#
_entry.id   AF-A0A957IQW4-F1
#
_cell.length_a   1.000
_cell.length_b   1.000
_cell.length_c   1.000
_cell.angle_alpha   90.00
_cell.angle_beta   90.00
_cell.angle_gamma   90.00
#
_symmetry.space_group_name_H-M   'P 1'
#
loop_
_entity.id
_entity.type
_entity.pdbx_description
1 polymer ?
#
loop_
_entity_poly.entity_id
_entity_poly.type
_entity_poly.pdbx_seq_one_letter_code
_entity_poly.pdbx_strand_id
1 'polypeptide(L)'
;MKGVYVITGGGGGMGAATAQRFAKKGALLLADVNQESLDKIATELRAQGAECETMICDVSDKASVEALAAKAKSMGRLAALIHTAGLSPALAEAQKIMLVNLVGTALLYEAFDALFEKGSVVVTITSSAVYHPEVITSVENMLPIIRPLLENPLAPDFMQKIAPYSANAGGAYMLSKYGVYRYSQKLSYRLWREKGTRIVTLAPGNIDTPMGAKEMESSQSMSHSTDITPLGRLGEPDEVAKVVEFLCSDGASFMSGVDVLVDGGMVAMTHREWGGLPVPGMEPSARPAPDIKPLIQVKDMFQVGIVVRDVDKTAKLYQELFGIGPWQTYNVGKMLSSLSYNGKLVENPDFKVGLAMAGHMQIELIEPLTDNLPYADFLKEHGEGLHHVGHVRVHDLDKVVSDLEEQGFPCVLAGNSPRTKFAYVDMTKALGVIVELVEV
;
A
#
# COMPACT_ATOMS: atom_id res chain seq x y z
N MET A 1 5.74 -18.28 39.89
CA MET A 1 6.45 -16.99 39.77
C MET A 1 5.62 -16.06 38.90
N LYS A 2 5.51 -14.77 39.25
CA LYS A 2 4.92 -13.77 38.36
C LYS A 2 5.78 -13.71 37.08
N GLY A 3 5.14 -13.55 35.92
CA GLY A 3 5.87 -13.45 34.66
C GLY A 3 6.53 -12.09 34.46
N VAL A 4 7.55 -12.04 33.61
CA VAL A 4 8.25 -10.83 33.19
C VAL A 4 7.62 -10.29 31.92
N TYR A 5 7.27 -9.00 31.91
CA TYR A 5 6.79 -8.28 30.74
C TYR A 5 7.87 -7.29 30.31
N VAL A 6 8.43 -7.51 29.12
CA VAL A 6 9.44 -6.63 28.53
C VAL A 6 8.74 -5.67 27.58
N ILE A 7 8.97 -4.36 27.73
CA ILE A 7 8.36 -3.33 26.89
C ILE A 7 9.47 -2.43 26.32
N THR A 8 9.75 -2.56 25.02
CA THR A 8 10.68 -1.63 24.33
C THR A 8 9.93 -0.39 23.86
N GLY A 9 10.56 0.77 23.82
CA GLY A 9 9.85 2.03 23.64
C GLY A 9 9.01 2.37 24.88
N GLY A 10 9.38 1.82 26.04
CA GLY A 10 8.62 1.89 27.28
C GLY A 10 8.52 3.30 27.87
N GLY A 11 9.39 4.22 27.45
CA GLY A 11 9.30 5.64 27.78
C GLY A 11 8.40 6.44 26.82
N GLY A 12 8.06 5.88 25.66
CA GLY A 12 7.19 6.51 24.66
C GLY A 12 5.70 6.40 25.00
N GLY A 13 4.85 7.23 24.36
CA GLY A 13 3.42 7.35 24.72
C GLY A 13 2.65 6.03 24.83
N MET A 14 2.74 5.17 23.80
CA MET A 14 2.08 3.85 23.83
C MET A 14 2.76 2.85 24.78
N GLY A 15 4.08 2.84 24.84
CA GLY A 15 4.84 1.94 25.72
C GLY A 15 4.60 2.24 27.19
N ALA A 16 4.58 3.52 27.56
CA ALA A 16 4.28 3.99 28.91
C ALA A 16 2.84 3.67 29.32
N ALA A 17 1.85 3.93 28.45
CA ALA A 17 0.46 3.56 28.71
C ALA A 17 0.32 2.03 28.88
N THR A 18 1.03 1.25 28.07
CA THR A 18 1.09 -0.20 28.24
C THR A 18 1.71 -0.59 29.58
N ALA A 19 2.84 0.00 29.95
CA ALA A 19 3.50 -0.28 31.24
C ALA A 19 2.56 -0.02 32.43
N GLN A 20 1.78 1.07 32.40
CA GLN A 20 0.78 1.38 33.43
C GLN A 20 -0.27 0.26 33.59
N ARG A 21 -0.75 -0.33 32.49
CA ARG A 21 -1.73 -1.44 32.55
C ARG A 21 -1.14 -2.75 33.08
N PHE A 22 0.16 -2.97 32.87
CA PHE A 22 0.87 -4.18 33.31
C PHE A 22 1.51 -4.05 34.70
N ALA A 23 1.49 -2.87 35.31
CA ALA A 23 2.06 -2.55 36.63
C ALA A 23 1.77 -3.57 37.74
N LYS A 24 0.55 -4.14 37.75
CA LYS A 24 0.09 -5.10 38.76
C LYS A 24 0.05 -6.56 38.29
N LYS A 25 0.47 -6.84 37.04
CA LYS A 25 0.39 -8.17 36.42
C LYS A 25 1.65 -9.00 36.58
N GLY A 26 2.80 -8.37 36.80
CA GLY A 26 4.09 -9.03 36.96
C GLY A 26 5.25 -8.05 37.03
N ALA A 27 6.46 -8.56 36.87
CA ALA A 27 7.65 -7.74 36.82
C ALA A 27 7.75 -7.06 35.44
N LEU A 28 8.02 -5.77 35.43
CA LEU A 28 8.21 -4.96 34.23
C LEU A 28 9.70 -4.75 33.97
N LEU A 29 10.13 -4.95 32.73
CA LEU A 29 11.41 -4.48 32.22
C LEU A 29 11.15 -3.50 31.08
N LEU A 30 11.34 -2.20 31.35
CA LEU A 30 11.13 -1.14 30.37
C LEU A 30 12.45 -0.82 29.68
N ALA A 31 12.43 -0.81 28.35
CA ALA A 31 13.58 -0.52 27.54
C ALA A 31 13.30 0.65 26.59
N ASP A 32 14.24 1.58 26.48
CA ASP A 32 14.15 2.75 25.62
C ASP A 32 15.55 3.29 25.34
N VAL A 33 15.71 4.15 24.35
CA VAL A 33 16.97 4.89 24.11
C VAL A 33 17.09 6.11 25.02
N ASN A 34 15.97 6.59 25.59
CA ASN A 34 15.93 7.79 26.42
C ASN A 34 15.84 7.45 27.92
N GLN A 35 16.93 7.73 28.65
CA GLN A 35 17.03 7.46 30.10
C GLN A 35 16.02 8.28 30.92
N GLU A 36 15.85 9.57 30.61
CA GLU A 36 14.96 10.45 31.36
C GLU A 36 13.49 9.99 31.28
N SER A 37 13.09 9.52 30.10
CA SER A 37 11.74 8.98 29.86
C SER A 37 11.53 7.68 30.64
N LEU A 38 12.54 6.80 30.69
CA LEU A 38 12.53 5.59 31.50
C LEU A 38 12.44 5.90 33.01
N ASP A 39 13.23 6.85 33.48
CA ASP A 39 13.28 7.22 34.91
C ASP A 39 11.95 7.79 35.38
N LYS A 40 11.32 8.63 34.55
CA LYS A 40 10.00 9.20 34.82
C LYS A 40 8.95 8.11 34.99
N ILE A 41 8.76 7.25 33.98
CA ILE A 41 7.72 6.22 34.02
C ILE A 41 7.99 5.18 35.12
N ALA A 42 9.25 4.80 35.33
CA ALA A 42 9.59 3.84 36.37
C ALA A 42 9.33 4.40 37.78
N THR A 43 9.58 5.70 37.99
CA THR A 43 9.24 6.37 39.27
C THR A 43 7.74 6.31 39.52
N GLU A 44 6.92 6.66 38.52
CA GLU A 44 5.46 6.62 38.60
C GLU A 44 4.94 5.20 38.89
N LEU A 45 5.46 4.19 38.19
CA LEU A 45 5.06 2.79 38.37
C LEU A 45 5.47 2.23 39.74
N ARG A 46 6.70 2.51 40.18
CA ARG A 46 7.19 2.07 41.50
C ARG A 46 6.42 2.73 42.63
N ALA A 47 6.02 4.00 42.49
CA ALA A 47 5.15 4.67 43.45
C ALA A 47 3.77 4.01 43.59
N GLN A 48 3.30 3.31 42.53
CA GLN A 48 2.07 2.51 42.56
C GLN A 48 2.29 1.06 43.05
N GLY A 49 3.51 0.72 43.47
CA GLY A 49 3.90 -0.60 43.97
C GLY A 49 4.27 -1.62 42.88
N ALA A 50 4.54 -1.18 41.65
CA ALA A 50 4.97 -2.08 40.57
C ALA A 50 6.44 -2.52 40.76
N GLU A 51 6.70 -3.79 40.46
CA GLU A 51 8.05 -4.33 40.30
C GLU A 51 8.58 -3.90 38.92
N CYS A 52 9.32 -2.78 38.86
CA CYS A 52 9.76 -2.19 37.59
C CYS A 52 11.27 -1.98 37.54
N GLU A 53 11.92 -2.59 36.55
CA GLU A 53 13.31 -2.34 36.15
C GLU A 53 13.36 -1.61 34.81
N THR A 54 14.45 -0.88 34.56
CA THR A 54 14.67 -0.12 33.32
C THR A 54 16.03 -0.46 32.73
N MET A 55 16.16 -0.35 31.41
CA MET A 55 17.42 -0.57 30.70
C MET A 55 17.48 0.29 29.43
N ILE A 56 18.61 0.95 29.18
CA ILE A 56 18.83 1.59 27.89
C ILE A 56 19.00 0.51 26.83
N CYS A 57 18.22 0.61 25.76
CA CYS A 57 18.29 -0.32 24.64
C CYS A 57 18.06 0.40 23.31
N ASP A 58 19.05 0.34 22.42
CA ASP A 58 18.86 0.65 21.00
C ASP A 58 18.54 -0.67 20.29
N VAL A 59 17.30 -0.81 19.85
CA VAL A 59 16.85 -2.05 19.19
C VAL A 59 17.55 -2.32 17.87
N SER A 60 18.20 -1.32 17.26
CA SER A 60 19.01 -1.48 16.05
C SER A 60 20.43 -1.99 16.31
N ASP A 61 20.85 -2.08 17.58
CA ASP A 61 22.13 -2.65 17.99
C ASP A 61 21.95 -4.08 18.54
N LYS A 62 22.61 -5.05 17.90
CA LYS A 62 22.57 -6.46 18.28
C LYS A 62 23.03 -6.70 19.72
N ALA A 63 24.13 -6.06 20.14
CA ALA A 63 24.65 -6.26 21.50
C ALA A 63 23.68 -5.70 22.55
N SER A 64 23.03 -4.58 22.24
CA SER A 64 22.02 -3.95 23.10
C SER A 64 20.81 -4.86 23.31
N VAL A 65 20.26 -5.48 22.25
CA VAL A 65 19.10 -6.38 22.38
C VAL A 65 19.44 -7.71 23.06
N GLU A 66 20.66 -8.23 22.86
CA GLU A 66 21.15 -9.43 23.56
C GLU A 66 21.28 -9.18 25.06
N ALA A 67 21.79 -7.99 25.45
CA ALA A 67 21.87 -7.59 26.84
C ALA A 67 20.48 -7.41 27.48
N LEU A 68 19.51 -6.88 26.73
CA LEU A 68 18.11 -6.80 27.16
C LEU A 68 17.50 -8.18 27.40
N ALA A 69 17.72 -9.13 26.48
CA ALA A 69 17.25 -10.51 26.64
C ALA A 69 17.91 -11.19 27.86
N ALA A 70 19.22 -11.01 28.06
CA ALA A 70 19.93 -11.54 29.23
C ALA A 70 19.37 -10.96 30.54
N LYS A 71 19.05 -9.66 30.57
CA LYS A 71 18.41 -9.03 31.72
C LYS A 71 17.01 -9.61 31.98
N ALA A 72 16.18 -9.74 30.94
CA ALA A 72 14.85 -10.34 31.05
C ALA A 72 14.91 -11.78 31.61
N LYS A 73 15.85 -12.59 31.11
CA LYS A 73 16.13 -13.94 31.62
C LYS A 73 16.48 -13.96 33.11
N SER A 74 17.28 -12.99 33.56
CA SER A 74 17.70 -12.89 34.96
C SER A 74 16.52 -12.55 35.90
N MET A 75 15.49 -11.86 35.38
CA MET A 75 14.29 -11.47 36.13
C MET A 75 13.26 -12.61 36.23
N GLY A 76 13.36 -13.63 35.36
CA GLY A 76 12.56 -14.84 35.44
C GLY A 76 11.91 -15.21 34.11
N ARG A 77 10.73 -15.83 34.21
CA ARG A 77 10.00 -16.40 33.08
C ARG A 77 9.36 -15.31 32.22
N LEU A 78 9.66 -15.28 30.92
CA LEU A 78 9.09 -14.29 29.99
C LEU A 78 7.59 -14.56 29.76
N ALA A 79 6.74 -13.66 30.26
CA ALA A 79 5.31 -13.67 29.95
C ALA A 79 5.02 -12.99 28.62
N ALA A 80 5.54 -11.78 28.40
CA ALA A 80 5.40 -11.14 27.11
C ALA A 80 6.59 -10.25 26.72
N LEU A 81 6.82 -10.19 25.42
CA LEU A 81 7.66 -9.19 24.77
C LEU A 81 6.75 -8.24 23.99
N ILE A 82 6.69 -6.99 24.41
CA ILE A 82 5.83 -5.97 23.83
C ILE A 82 6.73 -4.93 23.16
N HIS A 83 6.82 -5.03 21.83
CA HIS A 83 7.69 -4.19 21.03
C HIS A 83 6.94 -2.95 20.50
N THR A 84 7.04 -1.83 21.23
CA THR A 84 6.46 -0.54 20.82
C THR A 84 7.49 0.46 20.28
N ALA A 85 8.79 0.13 20.34
CA ALA A 85 9.83 0.99 19.79
C ALA A 85 9.68 1.10 18.27
N GLY A 86 9.86 2.31 17.75
CA GLY A 86 9.78 2.59 16.32
C GLY A 86 9.98 4.07 16.05
N LEU A 87 10.22 4.39 14.78
CA LEU A 87 10.41 5.74 14.28
C LEU A 87 9.41 6.02 13.16
N SER A 88 8.93 7.26 13.12
CA SER A 88 8.08 7.79 12.07
C SER A 88 8.87 8.62 11.06
N PRO A 89 8.29 8.95 9.89
CA PRO A 89 8.93 9.84 8.91
C PRO A 89 9.32 11.21 9.46
N ALA A 90 8.61 11.71 10.47
CA ALA A 90 8.88 12.99 11.12
C ALA A 90 10.07 12.94 12.09
N LEU A 91 10.54 11.75 12.46
CA LEU A 91 11.56 11.55 13.49
C LEU A 91 12.93 11.17 12.95
N ALA A 92 13.02 10.62 11.73
CA ALA A 92 14.28 10.12 11.20
C ALA A 92 14.28 9.98 9.67
N GLU A 93 15.47 9.90 9.10
CA GLU A 93 15.67 9.56 7.70
C GLU A 93 15.36 8.10 7.39
N ALA A 94 15.14 7.83 6.10
CA ALA A 94 14.68 6.55 5.58
C ALA A 94 15.52 5.33 6.04
N GLN A 95 16.84 5.47 6.03
CA GLN A 95 17.76 4.39 6.45
C GLN A 95 17.58 4.03 7.93
N LYS A 96 17.53 5.04 8.80
CA LYS A 96 17.34 4.87 10.25
C LYS A 96 15.98 4.25 10.56
N ILE A 97 14.93 4.63 9.83
CA ILE A 97 13.59 4.03 9.96
C ILE A 97 13.63 2.53 9.66
N MET A 98 14.24 2.11 8.55
CA MET A 98 14.37 0.69 8.19
C MET A 98 15.17 -0.10 9.24
N LEU A 99 16.27 0.49 9.74
CA LEU A 99 17.12 -0.12 10.76
C LEU A 99 16.38 -0.32 12.08
N VAL A 100 15.68 0.69 12.58
CA VAL A 100 14.99 0.60 13.88
C VAL A 100 13.73 -0.24 13.77
N ASN A 101 12.87 0.05 12.79
CA ASN A 101 11.55 -0.57 12.73
C ASN A 101 11.63 -2.04 12.29
N LEU A 102 12.41 -2.37 11.26
CA LEU A 102 12.42 -3.72 10.70
C LEU A 102 13.61 -4.55 11.14
N VAL A 103 14.84 -4.07 10.93
CA VAL A 103 16.05 -4.81 11.34
C VAL A 103 16.07 -4.99 12.85
N GLY A 104 15.75 -3.93 13.60
CA GLY A 104 15.69 -3.96 15.05
C GLY A 104 14.63 -4.91 15.59
N THR A 105 13.44 -4.97 15.00
CA THR A 105 12.43 -6.00 15.33
C THR A 105 13.00 -7.41 15.14
N ALA A 106 13.71 -7.65 14.03
CA ALA A 106 14.26 -8.96 13.73
C ALA A 106 15.41 -9.35 14.68
N LEU A 107 16.27 -8.41 15.05
CA LEU A 107 17.29 -8.59 16.08
C LEU A 107 16.65 -8.92 17.44
N LEU A 108 15.56 -8.23 17.79
CA LEU A 108 14.80 -8.51 19.00
C LEU A 108 14.26 -9.94 19.02
N TYR A 109 13.68 -10.40 17.91
CA TYR A 109 13.17 -11.76 17.78
C TYR A 109 14.29 -12.81 17.87
N GLU A 110 15.45 -12.56 17.28
CA GLU A 110 16.62 -13.46 17.38
C GLU A 110 17.12 -13.54 18.83
N ALA A 111 17.29 -12.39 19.50
CA ALA A 111 17.81 -12.33 20.87
C ALA A 111 16.89 -12.99 21.90
N PHE A 112 15.57 -12.86 21.72
CA PHE A 112 14.57 -13.43 22.63
C PHE A 112 14.15 -14.86 22.30
N ASP A 113 14.59 -15.44 21.17
CA ASP A 113 14.15 -16.77 20.71
C ASP A 113 14.30 -17.83 21.81
N ALA A 114 15.44 -17.83 22.53
CA ALA A 114 15.70 -18.80 23.60
C ALA A 114 14.84 -18.62 24.88
N LEU A 115 14.16 -17.49 25.03
CA LEU A 115 13.27 -17.19 26.16
C LEU A 115 11.80 -17.49 25.86
N PHE A 116 11.46 -17.67 24.59
CA PHE A 116 10.12 -18.03 24.17
C PHE A 116 9.77 -19.46 24.59
N GLU A 117 8.65 -19.59 25.28
CA GLU A 117 8.12 -20.86 25.74
C GLU A 117 6.59 -20.86 25.71
N LYS A 118 6.00 -21.97 26.18
CA LYS A 118 4.55 -22.16 26.14
C LYS A 118 3.86 -21.08 26.98
N GLY A 119 2.99 -20.31 26.34
CA GLY A 119 2.26 -19.23 26.98
C GLY A 119 2.98 -17.88 26.98
N SER A 120 4.20 -17.78 26.45
CA SER A 120 4.78 -16.48 26.12
C SER A 120 4.02 -15.82 24.96
N VAL A 121 3.94 -14.49 24.98
CA VAL A 121 3.27 -13.70 23.94
C VAL A 121 4.21 -12.62 23.41
N VAL A 122 4.28 -12.45 22.10
CA VAL A 122 4.95 -11.34 21.46
C VAL A 122 3.89 -10.43 20.85
N VAL A 123 3.91 -9.15 21.22
CA VAL A 123 3.05 -8.11 20.63
C VAL A 123 3.93 -7.05 20.01
N THR A 124 3.80 -6.83 18.71
CA THR A 124 4.64 -5.86 17.99
C THR A 124 3.79 -4.80 17.30
N ILE A 125 4.16 -3.53 17.47
CA ILE A 125 3.41 -2.40 16.92
C ILE A 125 3.80 -2.16 15.45
N THR A 126 2.85 -2.42 14.55
CA THR A 126 2.92 -2.08 13.12
C THR A 126 2.38 -0.66 12.90
N SER A 127 1.44 -0.48 11.97
CA SER A 127 0.76 0.79 11.67
C SER A 127 -0.42 0.53 10.74
N SER A 128 -1.51 1.28 10.87
CA SER A 128 -2.63 1.25 9.92
C SER A 128 -2.22 1.71 8.51
N ALA A 129 -1.09 2.42 8.36
CA ALA A 129 -0.54 2.82 7.06
C ALA A 129 -0.29 1.62 6.14
N VAL A 130 -0.07 0.42 6.70
CA VAL A 130 0.10 -0.84 5.95
C VAL A 130 -1.14 -1.19 5.11
N TYR A 131 -2.31 -0.65 5.47
CA TYR A 131 -3.60 -0.95 4.84
C TYR A 131 -4.10 0.14 3.90
N HIS A 132 -3.35 1.22 3.70
CA HIS A 132 -3.74 2.25 2.74
C HIS A 132 -3.73 1.67 1.30
N PRO A 133 -4.75 1.92 0.47
CA PRO A 133 -4.81 1.38 -0.90
C PRO A 133 -3.56 1.68 -1.74
N GLU A 134 -3.02 2.89 -1.64
CA GLU A 134 -1.78 3.28 -2.33
C GLU A 134 -0.57 2.42 -1.88
N VAL A 135 -0.52 2.05 -0.61
CA VAL A 135 0.52 1.19 -0.03
C VAL A 135 0.32 -0.24 -0.46
N ILE A 136 -0.89 -0.76 -0.37
CA ILE A 136 -1.24 -2.12 -0.81
C ILE A 136 -0.85 -2.28 -2.28
N THR A 137 -1.34 -1.42 -3.17
CA THR A 137 -1.06 -1.50 -4.60
C THR A 137 0.44 -1.36 -4.89
N SER A 138 1.12 -0.38 -4.29
CA SER A 138 2.55 -0.16 -4.55
C SER A 138 3.41 -1.32 -4.04
N VAL A 139 3.15 -1.80 -2.82
CA VAL A 139 3.90 -2.91 -2.22
C VAL A 139 3.58 -4.21 -2.94
N GLU A 140 2.30 -4.50 -3.25
CA GLU A 140 1.89 -5.71 -3.95
C GLU A 140 2.52 -5.84 -5.34
N ASN A 141 2.57 -4.74 -6.10
CA ASN A 141 3.26 -4.72 -7.39
C ASN A 141 4.76 -5.01 -7.26
N MET A 142 5.39 -4.58 -6.17
CA MET A 142 6.81 -4.83 -5.90
C MET A 142 7.09 -6.15 -5.17
N LEU A 143 6.07 -6.83 -4.64
CA LEU A 143 6.23 -8.01 -3.77
C LEU A 143 7.12 -9.10 -4.38
N PRO A 144 7.03 -9.46 -5.67
CA PRO A 144 7.90 -10.49 -6.25
C PRO A 144 9.40 -10.17 -6.10
N ILE A 145 9.75 -8.89 -6.03
CA ILE A 145 11.12 -8.39 -5.94
C ILE A 145 11.55 -8.21 -4.48
N ILE A 146 10.72 -7.57 -3.66
CA ILE A 146 11.10 -7.18 -2.30
C ILE A 146 10.84 -8.27 -1.25
N ARG A 147 9.95 -9.24 -1.52
CA ARG A 147 9.59 -10.30 -0.57
C ARG A 147 10.80 -11.07 -0.03
N PRO A 148 11.76 -11.54 -0.87
CA PRO A 148 12.94 -12.25 -0.36
C PRO A 148 13.79 -11.40 0.61
N LEU A 149 13.80 -10.07 0.42
CA LEU A 149 14.51 -9.14 1.29
C LEU A 149 13.79 -9.01 2.64
N LEU A 150 12.48 -8.76 2.62
CA LEU A 150 11.66 -8.62 3.83
C LEU A 150 11.58 -9.90 4.66
N GLU A 151 11.75 -11.06 4.02
CA GLU A 151 11.79 -12.36 4.68
C GLU A 151 13.09 -12.63 5.45
N ASN A 152 14.16 -11.89 5.14
CA ASN A 152 15.46 -12.00 5.80
C ASN A 152 16.10 -10.62 6.05
N PRO A 153 15.51 -9.81 6.94
CA PRO A 153 15.99 -8.46 7.23
C PRO A 153 17.36 -8.41 7.92
N LEU A 154 17.88 -9.56 8.39
CA LEU A 154 19.19 -9.69 9.03
C LEU A 154 20.31 -10.06 8.03
N ALA A 155 20.00 -10.19 6.73
CA ALA A 155 21.03 -10.45 5.73
C ALA A 155 22.07 -9.30 5.72
N PRO A 156 23.39 -9.60 5.63
CA PRO A 156 24.43 -8.56 5.66
C PRO A 156 24.28 -7.48 4.59
N ASP A 157 23.70 -7.82 3.44
CA ASP A 157 23.46 -6.94 2.30
C ASP A 157 22.02 -6.40 2.24
N PHE A 158 21.19 -6.66 3.26
CA PHE A 158 19.79 -6.26 3.31
C PHE A 158 19.62 -4.75 3.09
N MET A 159 20.35 -3.93 3.86
CA MET A 159 20.24 -2.47 3.79
C MET A 159 20.65 -1.93 2.41
N GLN A 160 21.65 -2.54 1.76
CA GLN A 160 22.05 -2.16 0.41
C GLN A 160 20.97 -2.51 -0.62
N LYS A 161 20.37 -3.71 -0.51
CA LYS A 161 19.36 -4.20 -1.45
C LYS A 161 17.99 -3.54 -1.28
N ILE A 162 17.63 -3.14 -0.06
CA ILE A 162 16.32 -2.52 0.21
C ILE A 162 16.30 -1.02 -0.07
N ALA A 163 17.47 -0.35 -0.04
CA ALA A 163 17.59 1.10 -0.22
C ALA A 163 16.87 1.68 -1.45
N PRO A 164 16.89 1.04 -2.65
CA PRO A 164 16.17 1.55 -3.82
C PRO A 164 14.65 1.63 -3.62
N TYR A 165 14.09 0.80 -2.73
CA TYR A 165 12.65 0.72 -2.44
C TYR A 165 12.24 1.53 -1.21
N SER A 166 13.21 2.06 -0.47
CA SER A 166 13.02 2.83 0.77
C SER A 166 13.74 4.18 0.69
N ALA A 167 13.68 4.86 -0.47
CA ALA A 167 14.51 6.04 -0.74
C ALA A 167 14.09 7.30 0.05
N ASN A 168 12.82 7.41 0.45
CA ASN A 168 12.31 8.52 1.26
C ASN A 168 11.71 8.00 2.59
N ALA A 169 11.61 8.90 3.58
CA ALA A 169 11.22 8.53 4.94
C ALA A 169 9.80 7.93 5.03
N GLY A 170 8.84 8.44 4.25
CA GLY A 170 7.48 7.90 4.17
C GLY A 170 7.44 6.48 3.59
N GLY A 171 8.07 6.27 2.43
CA GLY A 171 8.19 4.95 1.80
C GLY A 171 8.91 3.94 2.68
N ALA A 172 10.01 4.35 3.33
CA ALA A 172 10.73 3.52 4.30
C ALA A 172 9.86 3.15 5.50
N TYR A 173 9.07 4.08 6.04
CA TYR A 173 8.16 3.79 7.13
C TYR A 173 7.13 2.73 6.73
N MET A 174 6.42 2.94 5.62
CA MET A 174 5.41 2.01 5.11
C MET A 174 6.01 0.62 4.84
N LEU A 175 7.15 0.57 4.15
CA LEU A 175 7.85 -0.68 3.87
C LEU A 175 8.35 -1.38 5.13
N SER A 176 8.88 -0.62 6.11
CA SER A 176 9.34 -1.18 7.38
C SER A 176 8.20 -1.80 8.18
N LYS A 177 7.05 -1.13 8.28
CA LYS A 177 5.87 -1.61 9.01
C LYS A 177 5.22 -2.81 8.32
N TYR A 178 5.15 -2.80 6.99
CA TYR A 178 4.76 -3.97 6.20
C TYR A 178 5.70 -5.15 6.43
N GLY A 179 7.01 -4.90 6.41
CA GLY A 179 8.04 -5.89 6.69
C GLY A 179 7.90 -6.49 8.08
N VAL A 180 7.64 -5.67 9.11
CA VAL A 180 7.41 -6.14 10.49
C VAL A 180 6.21 -7.07 10.56
N TYR A 181 5.09 -6.71 9.93
CA TYR A 181 3.91 -7.57 9.86
C TYR A 181 4.25 -8.92 9.21
N ARG A 182 4.84 -8.91 8.00
CA ARG A 182 5.14 -10.14 7.26
C ARG A 182 6.19 -11.01 7.94
N TYR A 183 7.23 -10.40 8.52
CA TYR A 183 8.26 -11.12 9.25
C TYR A 183 7.69 -11.76 10.52
N SER A 184 6.84 -11.04 11.26
CA SER A 184 6.13 -11.58 12.43
C SER A 184 5.20 -12.73 12.04
N GLN A 185 4.45 -12.59 10.94
CA GLN A 185 3.59 -13.64 10.42
C GLN A 185 4.40 -14.88 10.02
N LYS A 186 5.54 -14.72 9.33
CA LYS A 186 6.46 -15.82 8.98
C LYS A 186 6.93 -16.58 10.21
N LEU A 187 7.35 -15.89 11.28
CA LEU A 187 7.83 -16.54 12.49
C LEU A 187 6.72 -17.15 13.36
N SER A 188 5.50 -16.60 13.29
CA SER A 188 4.38 -17.02 14.13
C SER A 188 4.08 -18.52 14.02
N TYR A 189 4.13 -19.07 12.81
CA TYR A 189 3.89 -20.50 12.58
C TYR A 189 4.88 -21.37 13.35
N ARG A 190 6.18 -21.11 13.19
CA ARG A 190 7.25 -21.87 13.84
C ARG A 190 7.18 -21.72 15.37
N LEU A 191 7.14 -20.48 15.86
CA LEU A 191 7.17 -20.20 17.29
C LEU A 191 5.94 -20.74 18.02
N TRP A 192 4.76 -20.68 17.40
CA TRP A 192 3.57 -21.26 18.00
C TRP A 192 3.62 -22.79 17.98
N ARG A 193 4.03 -23.40 16.86
CA ARG A 193 4.06 -24.86 16.72
C ARG A 193 5.11 -25.55 17.59
N GLU A 194 6.29 -24.95 17.70
CA GLU A 194 7.45 -25.53 18.39
C GLU A 194 7.48 -25.15 19.88
N LYS A 195 7.15 -23.88 20.19
CA LYS A 195 7.33 -23.33 21.54
C LYS A 195 6.02 -23.03 22.26
N GLY A 196 4.90 -22.99 21.55
CA GLY A 196 3.64 -22.54 22.14
C GLY A 196 3.59 -21.03 22.43
N THR A 197 4.43 -20.26 21.74
CA THR A 197 4.48 -18.80 21.83
C THR A 197 3.62 -18.17 20.74
N ARG A 198 2.78 -17.22 21.11
CA ARG A 198 1.95 -16.47 20.16
C ARG A 198 2.68 -15.21 19.71
N ILE A 199 2.57 -14.87 18.43
CA ILE A 199 3.00 -13.57 17.91
C ILE A 199 1.78 -12.89 17.31
N VAL A 200 1.47 -11.69 17.78
CA VAL A 200 0.42 -10.86 17.22
C VAL A 200 1.01 -9.49 16.91
N THR A 201 0.67 -8.92 15.77
CA THR A 201 0.98 -7.53 15.50
C THR A 201 -0.26 -6.67 15.70
N LEU A 202 -0.05 -5.41 16.06
CA LEU A 202 -1.13 -4.44 16.29
C LEU A 202 -0.83 -3.21 15.44
N ALA A 203 -1.79 -2.79 14.63
CA ALA A 203 -1.71 -1.68 13.69
C ALA A 203 -2.54 -0.49 14.20
N PRO A 204 -1.94 0.47 14.95
CA PRO A 204 -2.65 1.65 15.41
C PRO A 204 -2.91 2.62 14.25
N GLY A 205 -4.00 3.38 14.36
CA GLY A 205 -4.23 4.58 13.56
C GLY A 205 -3.53 5.80 14.15
N ASN A 206 -4.15 6.96 14.04
CA ASN A 206 -3.63 8.21 14.59
C ASN A 206 -3.90 8.26 16.10
N ILE A 207 -2.83 8.17 16.90
CA ILE A 207 -2.88 8.12 18.37
C ILE A 207 -2.27 9.40 18.96
N ASP A 208 -2.93 10.00 19.94
CA ASP A 208 -2.44 11.16 20.68
C ASP A 208 -1.20 10.81 21.50
N THR A 209 -0.05 10.99 20.88
CA THR A 209 1.28 10.73 21.45
C THR A 209 2.24 11.81 20.98
N PRO A 210 3.40 12.00 21.66
CA PRO A 210 4.42 12.94 21.18
C PRO A 210 4.92 12.64 19.75
N MET A 211 4.91 11.36 19.34
CA MET A 211 5.23 10.97 17.96
C MET A 211 4.11 11.38 16.99
N GLY A 212 2.85 11.05 17.31
CA GLY A 212 1.68 11.40 16.48
C GLY A 212 1.49 12.91 16.33
N ALA A 213 1.77 13.69 17.38
CA ALA A 213 1.74 15.15 17.31
C ALA A 213 2.73 15.71 16.26
N LYS A 214 3.97 15.19 16.25
CA LYS A 214 4.98 15.58 15.25
C LYS A 214 4.60 15.16 13.83
N GLU A 215 4.02 13.97 13.66
CA GLU A 215 3.52 13.52 12.35
C GLU A 215 2.45 14.49 11.81
N MET A 216 1.55 14.94 12.67
CA MET A 216 0.47 15.86 12.33
C MET A 216 0.97 17.28 12.01
N GLU A 217 1.98 17.76 12.74
CA GLU A 217 2.68 19.03 12.42
C GLU A 217 3.40 18.97 11.07
N SER A 218 4.04 17.84 10.75
CA SER A 218 4.79 17.66 9.50
C SER A 218 3.89 17.48 8.26
N SER A 219 2.61 17.17 8.46
CA SER A 219 1.66 16.86 7.39
C SER A 219 0.66 18.01 7.20
N GLN A 220 0.91 18.90 6.24
CA GLN A 220 0.01 20.04 5.90
C GLN A 220 -1.43 19.61 5.59
N SER A 221 -1.64 18.36 5.15
CA SER A 221 -2.97 17.81 4.82
C SER A 221 -3.72 17.26 6.03
N MET A 222 -3.05 16.93 7.15
CA MET A 222 -3.68 16.35 8.35
C MET A 222 -3.99 17.40 9.43
N SER A 223 -3.26 18.52 9.46
CA SER A 223 -3.40 19.56 10.50
C SER A 223 -4.75 20.30 10.50
N HIS A 224 -5.59 20.11 9.48
CA HIS A 224 -6.87 20.82 9.31
C HIS A 224 -8.08 19.89 9.08
N SER A 225 -7.92 18.57 9.17
CA SER A 225 -9.03 17.64 8.94
C SER A 225 -9.77 17.34 10.25
N THR A 226 -11.08 17.58 10.28
CA THR A 226 -11.98 17.03 11.32
C THR A 226 -12.32 15.55 11.09
N ASP A 227 -11.98 15.02 9.91
CA ASP A 227 -12.16 13.63 9.49
C ASP A 227 -10.89 12.77 9.73
N ILE A 228 -10.30 12.85 10.93
CA ILE A 228 -9.11 12.07 11.29
C ILE A 228 -9.46 10.60 11.51
N THR A 229 -10.63 10.36 12.13
CA THR A 229 -11.23 9.04 12.35
C THR A 229 -12.76 9.19 12.30
N PRO A 230 -13.52 8.10 12.13
CA PRO A 230 -14.98 8.09 12.33
C PRO A 230 -15.47 8.64 13.67
N LEU A 231 -14.62 8.67 14.70
CA LEU A 231 -14.93 9.22 16.02
C LEU A 231 -14.70 10.74 16.12
N GLY A 232 -14.15 11.37 15.08
CA GLY A 232 -13.83 12.81 15.07
C GLY A 232 -12.70 13.20 16.02
N ARG A 233 -11.92 12.23 16.52
CA ARG A 233 -10.79 12.44 17.44
C ARG A 233 -9.64 11.48 17.19
N LEU A 234 -8.49 11.80 17.76
CA LEU A 234 -7.36 10.87 17.88
C LEU A 234 -7.70 9.73 18.86
N GLY A 235 -7.08 8.57 18.65
CA GLY A 235 -7.09 7.50 19.63
C GLY A 235 -6.20 7.83 20.83
N GLU A 236 -6.56 7.35 22.02
CA GLU A 236 -5.74 7.51 23.21
C GLU A 236 -4.73 6.36 23.34
N PRO A 237 -3.51 6.60 23.88
CA PRO A 237 -2.54 5.53 24.12
C PRO A 237 -3.08 4.38 24.98
N ASP A 238 -3.99 4.68 25.93
CA ASP A 238 -4.64 3.66 26.76
C ASP A 238 -5.61 2.76 25.96
N GLU A 239 -6.21 3.26 24.87
CA GLU A 239 -7.06 2.45 23.99
C GLU A 239 -6.24 1.37 23.28
N VAL A 240 -5.03 1.71 22.83
CA VAL A 240 -4.06 0.73 22.29
C VAL A 240 -3.60 -0.23 23.38
N ALA A 241 -3.23 0.29 24.56
CA ALA A 241 -2.74 -0.52 25.67
C ALA A 241 -3.77 -1.57 26.16
N LYS A 242 -5.07 -1.26 26.13
CA LYS A 242 -6.16 -2.21 26.44
C LYS A 242 -6.18 -3.39 25.48
N VAL A 243 -5.95 -3.16 24.19
CA VAL A 243 -5.87 -4.24 23.20
C VAL A 243 -4.60 -5.07 23.41
N VAL A 244 -3.45 -4.44 23.69
CA VAL A 244 -2.21 -5.16 24.06
C VAL A 244 -2.44 -6.05 25.29
N GLU A 245 -3.11 -5.54 26.32
CA GLU A 245 -3.48 -6.32 27.51
C GLU A 245 -4.34 -7.54 27.15
N PHE A 246 -5.36 -7.38 26.30
CA PHE A 246 -6.18 -8.47 25.82
C PHE A 246 -5.36 -9.51 25.04
N LEU A 247 -4.49 -9.07 24.12
CA LEU A 247 -3.65 -9.95 23.30
C LEU A 247 -2.68 -10.77 24.13
N CYS A 248 -2.23 -10.25 25.27
CA CYS A 248 -1.40 -10.95 26.25
C CYS A 248 -2.19 -11.87 27.20
N SER A 249 -3.52 -11.88 27.14
CA SER A 249 -4.38 -12.68 28.02
C SER A 249 -4.77 -14.05 27.42
N ASP A 250 -5.35 -14.92 28.24
CA ASP A 250 -5.92 -16.20 27.80
C ASP A 250 -7.16 -16.03 26.90
N GLY A 251 -7.81 -14.85 26.94
CA GLY A 251 -8.91 -14.52 26.04
C GLY A 251 -8.50 -14.47 24.56
N ALA A 252 -7.21 -14.25 24.29
CA ALA A 252 -6.61 -14.25 22.95
C ALA A 252 -5.84 -15.56 22.65
N SER A 253 -6.13 -16.65 23.36
CA SER A 253 -5.39 -17.92 23.27
C SER A 253 -5.39 -18.56 21.88
N PHE A 254 -6.30 -18.17 21.01
CA PHE A 254 -6.39 -18.61 19.61
C PHE A 254 -5.98 -17.52 18.59
N MET A 255 -5.28 -16.47 19.02
CA MET A 255 -4.82 -15.38 18.15
C MET A 255 -3.29 -15.37 18.04
N SER A 256 -2.76 -15.71 16.85
CA SER A 256 -1.39 -15.44 16.45
C SER A 256 -1.21 -15.51 14.93
N GLY A 257 -0.19 -14.82 14.41
CA GLY A 257 0.04 -14.62 12.98
C GLY A 257 -0.88 -13.59 12.33
N VAL A 258 -1.64 -12.85 13.13
CA VAL A 258 -2.60 -11.82 12.70
C VAL A 258 -2.10 -10.43 13.05
N ASP A 259 -2.57 -9.45 12.30
CA ASP A 259 -2.36 -8.03 12.55
C ASP A 259 -3.70 -7.39 12.93
N VAL A 260 -3.75 -6.74 14.10
CA VAL A 260 -4.99 -6.24 14.70
C VAL A 260 -5.06 -4.73 14.52
N LEU A 261 -5.98 -4.27 13.68
CA LEU A 261 -6.25 -2.84 13.49
C LEU A 261 -6.88 -2.21 14.74
N VAL A 262 -6.30 -1.10 15.18
CA VAL A 262 -6.78 -0.26 16.29
C VAL A 262 -6.69 1.21 15.86
N ASP A 263 -7.54 1.59 14.93
CA ASP A 263 -7.40 2.83 14.15
C ASP A 263 -8.64 3.73 14.15
N GLY A 264 -9.62 3.41 15.00
CA GLY A 264 -10.90 4.12 15.05
C GLY A 264 -11.78 3.93 13.82
N GLY A 265 -11.41 3.07 12.86
CA GLY A 265 -12.11 2.88 11.59
C GLY A 265 -11.56 3.74 10.43
N MET A 266 -10.38 4.33 10.59
CA MET A 266 -9.73 5.15 9.56
C MET A 266 -9.48 4.37 8.26
N VAL A 267 -8.98 3.13 8.33
CA VAL A 267 -8.75 2.26 7.17
C VAL A 267 -10.07 1.93 6.46
N ALA A 268 -11.15 1.71 7.22
CA ALA A 268 -12.45 1.45 6.62
C ALA A 268 -12.97 2.65 5.80
N MET A 269 -12.66 3.89 6.20
CA MET A 269 -13.01 5.10 5.45
C MET A 269 -12.26 5.24 4.12
N THR A 270 -11.05 4.68 4.01
CA THR A 270 -10.20 4.83 2.81
C THR A 270 -10.51 3.76 1.75
N HIS A 271 -11.10 2.63 2.14
CA HIS A 271 -11.63 1.61 1.21
C HIS A 271 -13.00 1.98 0.62
N ARG A 272 -13.09 3.16 -0.02
CA ARG A 272 -14.35 3.65 -0.65
C ARG A 272 -14.79 2.87 -1.88
N GLU A 273 -13.92 2.04 -2.45
CA GLU A 273 -14.19 1.19 -3.62
C GLU A 273 -15.33 0.18 -3.37
N TRP A 274 -15.61 -0.15 -2.11
CA TRP A 274 -16.73 -1.01 -1.73
C TRP A 274 -18.06 -0.25 -1.57
N GLY A 275 -18.12 1.02 -2.02
CA GLY A 275 -19.33 1.82 -2.06
C GLY A 275 -19.89 2.14 -0.68
N GLY A 276 -19.02 2.51 0.26
CA GLY A 276 -19.37 2.79 1.66
C GLY A 276 -20.68 3.56 1.80
N LEU A 277 -21.55 3.12 2.72
CA LEU A 277 -22.86 3.74 2.92
C LEU A 277 -22.70 5.22 3.28
N PRO A 278 -23.48 6.13 2.67
CA PRO A 278 -23.40 7.55 2.99
C PRO A 278 -23.73 7.77 4.46
N VAL A 279 -22.90 8.55 5.15
CA VAL A 279 -23.14 8.98 6.53
C VAL A 279 -23.90 10.32 6.48
N PRO A 280 -25.15 10.41 6.97
CA PRO A 280 -25.91 11.65 6.94
C PRO A 280 -25.17 12.79 7.67
N GLY A 281 -24.94 13.91 6.98
CA GLY A 281 -24.23 15.06 7.54
C GLY A 281 -22.70 14.98 7.51
N MET A 282 -22.14 13.85 7.08
CA MET A 282 -20.72 13.66 6.74
C MET A 282 -20.59 13.25 5.27
N GLU A 283 -21.32 13.96 4.40
CA GLU A 283 -21.00 14.00 2.98
C GLU A 283 -19.51 14.36 2.89
N PRO A 284 -18.68 13.59 2.15
CA PRO A 284 -17.27 13.92 2.02
C PRO A 284 -17.15 15.40 1.69
N SER A 285 -16.29 16.13 2.40
CA SER A 285 -15.82 17.40 1.85
C SER A 285 -15.13 17.02 0.54
N ALA A 286 -15.88 17.06 -0.55
CA ALA A 286 -15.31 16.95 -1.86
C ALA A 286 -14.20 17.98 -1.86
N ARG A 287 -12.96 17.60 -2.24
CA ARG A 287 -12.11 18.62 -2.87
C ARG A 287 -13.05 19.27 -3.87
N PRO A 288 -13.32 20.58 -3.79
CA PRO A 288 -14.24 21.19 -4.72
C PRO A 288 -13.72 20.76 -6.09
N ALA A 289 -14.51 19.93 -6.77
CA ALA A 289 -14.26 19.70 -8.17
C ALA A 289 -14.22 21.12 -8.72
N PRO A 290 -13.18 21.50 -9.48
CA PRO A 290 -13.24 22.78 -10.14
C PRO A 290 -14.61 22.85 -10.82
N ASP A 291 -15.28 24.01 -10.82
CA ASP A 291 -16.62 24.25 -11.37
C ASP A 291 -16.64 24.10 -12.92
N ILE A 292 -15.89 23.12 -13.41
CA ILE A 292 -15.70 22.70 -14.77
C ILE A 292 -16.60 21.50 -14.94
N LYS A 293 -17.74 21.72 -15.57
CA LYS A 293 -18.59 20.64 -16.06
C LYS A 293 -17.89 20.03 -17.28
N PRO A 294 -17.37 18.79 -17.21
CA PRO A 294 -16.70 18.19 -18.35
C PRO A 294 -17.71 17.95 -19.47
N LEU A 295 -17.28 18.16 -20.71
CA LEU A 295 -18.08 17.84 -21.89
C LEU A 295 -18.35 16.33 -21.98
N ILE A 296 -17.36 15.51 -21.60
CA ILE A 296 -17.46 14.05 -21.47
C ILE A 296 -16.95 13.64 -20.11
N GLN A 297 -17.81 12.98 -19.33
CA GLN A 297 -17.39 12.34 -18.09
C GLN A 297 -16.72 11.00 -18.41
N VAL A 298 -15.38 11.00 -18.47
CA VAL A 298 -14.60 9.75 -18.59
C VAL A 298 -14.61 9.05 -17.24
N LYS A 299 -15.12 7.82 -17.19
CA LYS A 299 -15.02 6.95 -16.02
C LYS A 299 -13.75 6.09 -16.06
N ASP A 300 -13.45 5.54 -17.23
CA ASP A 300 -12.28 4.69 -17.48
C ASP A 300 -11.69 4.99 -18.87
N MET A 301 -10.36 4.94 -18.96
CA MET A 301 -9.57 4.96 -20.20
C MET A 301 -8.40 4.01 -19.98
N PHE A 302 -8.39 2.88 -20.69
CA PHE A 302 -7.49 1.77 -20.35
C PHE A 302 -6.88 1.09 -21.59
N GLN A 303 -7.00 1.65 -22.79
CA GLN A 303 -6.37 1.10 -23.99
C GLN A 303 -5.42 2.10 -24.65
N VAL A 304 -4.33 1.59 -25.22
CA VAL A 304 -3.43 2.32 -26.11
C VAL A 304 -3.30 1.58 -27.43
N GLY A 305 -3.53 2.29 -28.53
CA GLY A 305 -3.38 1.76 -29.88
C GLY A 305 -2.03 2.16 -30.48
N ILE A 306 -1.26 1.18 -30.92
CA ILE A 306 0.06 1.33 -31.53
C ILE A 306 -0.01 0.76 -32.94
N VAL A 307 0.25 1.60 -33.94
CA VAL A 307 0.27 1.17 -35.33
C VAL A 307 1.65 0.60 -35.67
N VAL A 308 1.68 -0.57 -36.30
CA VAL A 308 2.88 -1.35 -36.62
C VAL A 308 2.80 -1.91 -38.04
N ARG A 309 3.93 -2.32 -38.61
CA ARG A 309 3.98 -2.94 -39.95
C ARG A 309 3.68 -4.43 -39.94
N ASP A 310 3.88 -5.09 -38.81
CA ASP A 310 3.67 -6.53 -38.62
C ASP A 310 3.28 -6.78 -37.15
N VAL A 311 2.00 -7.10 -36.94
CA VAL A 311 1.43 -7.35 -35.61
C VAL A 311 2.06 -8.58 -34.96
N ASP A 312 2.24 -9.68 -35.70
CA ASP A 312 2.73 -10.93 -35.11
C ASP A 312 4.18 -10.81 -34.67
N LYS A 313 5.02 -10.20 -35.51
CA LYS A 313 6.43 -9.95 -35.21
C LYS A 313 6.56 -9.01 -34.02
N THR A 314 5.76 -7.96 -33.97
CA THR A 314 5.82 -6.99 -32.87
C THR A 314 5.30 -7.58 -31.56
N ALA A 315 4.17 -8.30 -31.60
CA ALA A 315 3.64 -9.02 -30.45
C ALA A 315 4.67 -9.99 -29.85
N LYS A 316 5.35 -10.76 -30.69
CA LYS A 316 6.43 -11.64 -30.27
C LYS A 316 7.56 -10.87 -29.59
N LEU A 317 7.98 -9.73 -30.14
CA LEU A 317 9.03 -8.90 -29.56
C LEU A 317 8.63 -8.33 -28.19
N TYR A 318 7.39 -7.86 -28.03
CA TYR A 318 6.86 -7.42 -26.73
C TYR A 318 6.88 -8.55 -25.70
N GLN A 319 6.52 -9.77 -26.11
CA GLN A 319 6.55 -10.93 -25.23
C GLN A 319 7.98 -11.33 -24.83
N GLU A 320 8.94 -11.28 -25.77
CA GLU A 320 10.33 -11.63 -25.52
C GLU A 320 11.06 -10.59 -24.67
N LEU A 321 10.84 -9.30 -24.92
CA LEU A 321 11.54 -8.21 -24.21
C LEU A 321 10.91 -7.88 -22.86
N PHE A 322 9.58 -7.93 -22.76
CA PHE A 322 8.85 -7.40 -21.62
C PHE A 322 7.92 -8.42 -20.96
N GLY A 323 7.79 -9.63 -21.51
CA GLY A 323 6.85 -10.63 -20.99
C GLY A 323 5.37 -10.28 -21.20
N ILE A 324 5.07 -9.32 -22.08
CA ILE A 324 3.69 -8.89 -22.33
C ILE A 324 3.02 -9.91 -23.28
N GLY A 325 1.94 -10.52 -22.81
CA GLY A 325 1.16 -11.55 -23.49
C GLY A 325 0.27 -12.31 -22.50
N PRO A 326 -0.46 -13.35 -22.94
CA PRO A 326 -0.55 -13.84 -24.32
C PRO A 326 -1.29 -12.87 -25.24
N TRP A 327 -0.89 -12.85 -26.52
CA TRP A 327 -1.52 -12.01 -27.54
C TRP A 327 -2.67 -12.73 -28.24
N GLN A 328 -3.75 -12.01 -28.47
CA GLN A 328 -4.87 -12.44 -29.33
C GLN A 328 -4.82 -11.64 -30.62
N THR A 329 -4.65 -12.32 -31.76
CA THR A 329 -4.59 -11.66 -33.07
C THR A 329 -5.75 -12.06 -33.97
N TYR A 330 -6.29 -11.09 -34.70
CA TYR A 330 -7.36 -11.34 -35.68
C TYR A 330 -7.45 -10.22 -36.71
N ASN A 331 -8.02 -10.53 -37.89
CA ASN A 331 -8.25 -9.55 -38.96
C ASN A 331 -9.66 -8.98 -38.82
N VAL A 332 -9.76 -7.65 -38.76
CA VAL A 332 -10.97 -6.94 -38.37
C VAL A 332 -11.88 -6.64 -39.56
N GLY A 333 -11.36 -6.57 -40.79
CA GLY A 333 -12.10 -6.04 -41.94
C GLY A 333 -13.45 -6.69 -42.19
N LYS A 334 -13.54 -8.03 -42.04
CA LYS A 334 -14.79 -8.79 -42.23
C LYS A 334 -15.74 -8.76 -41.03
N MET A 335 -15.29 -8.24 -39.89
CA MET A 335 -16.09 -8.14 -38.67
C MET A 335 -16.87 -6.81 -38.61
N LEU A 336 -16.48 -5.84 -39.43
CA LEU A 336 -17.11 -4.53 -39.49
C LEU A 336 -18.35 -4.57 -40.39
N SER A 337 -19.44 -3.98 -39.92
CA SER A 337 -20.66 -3.73 -40.71
C SER A 337 -20.54 -2.45 -41.53
N SER A 338 -19.80 -1.45 -41.04
CA SER A 338 -19.48 -0.22 -41.76
C SER A 338 -18.25 0.43 -41.15
N LEU A 339 -17.47 1.14 -41.96
CA LEU A 339 -16.39 2.00 -41.50
C LEU A 339 -16.37 3.28 -42.35
N SER A 340 -16.25 4.44 -41.71
CA SER A 340 -16.03 5.72 -42.39
C SER A 340 -14.76 6.38 -41.90
N TYR A 341 -13.96 6.91 -42.82
CA TYR A 341 -12.74 7.66 -42.55
C TYR A 341 -12.85 9.05 -43.18
N ASN A 342 -12.65 10.10 -42.39
CA ASN A 342 -12.84 11.51 -42.78
C ASN A 342 -14.21 11.75 -43.45
N GLY A 343 -15.27 11.20 -42.86
CA GLY A 343 -16.66 11.35 -43.32
C GLY A 343 -17.02 10.55 -44.58
N LYS A 344 -16.11 9.75 -45.14
CA LYS A 344 -16.36 8.93 -46.34
C LYS A 344 -16.41 7.45 -45.97
N LEU A 345 -17.36 6.72 -46.53
CA LEU A 345 -17.43 5.26 -46.38
C LEU A 345 -16.17 4.63 -46.97
N VAL A 346 -15.55 3.73 -46.21
CA VAL A 346 -14.37 2.97 -46.64
C VAL A 346 -14.85 1.68 -47.27
N GLU A 347 -14.50 1.45 -48.54
CA GLU A 347 -14.78 0.20 -49.22
C GLU A 347 -13.76 -0.87 -48.82
N ASN A 348 -14.25 -2.05 -48.43
CA ASN A 348 -13.45 -3.23 -48.06
C ASN A 348 -12.28 -2.91 -47.09
N PRO A 349 -12.54 -2.24 -45.95
CA PRO A 349 -11.48 -1.95 -45.00
C PRO A 349 -10.90 -3.25 -44.46
N ASP A 350 -9.57 -3.36 -44.34
CA ASP A 350 -8.97 -4.49 -43.63
C ASP A 350 -7.71 -4.06 -42.88
N PHE A 351 -7.58 -4.60 -41.68
CA PHE A 351 -6.46 -4.40 -40.79
C PHE A 351 -6.44 -5.55 -39.80
N LYS A 352 -5.23 -5.87 -39.33
CA LYS A 352 -5.01 -6.87 -38.31
C LYS A 352 -4.78 -6.19 -36.98
N VAL A 353 -5.35 -6.75 -35.93
CA VAL A 353 -5.10 -6.31 -34.57
C VAL A 353 -4.46 -7.41 -33.73
N GLY A 354 -3.66 -7.00 -32.76
CA GLY A 354 -3.11 -7.85 -31.71
C GLY A 354 -3.40 -7.23 -30.35
N LEU A 355 -4.05 -7.96 -29.46
CA LEU A 355 -4.45 -7.48 -28.13
C LEU A 355 -3.74 -8.25 -27.03
N ALA A 356 -3.18 -7.53 -26.06
CA ALA A 356 -2.68 -8.10 -24.81
C ALA A 356 -2.87 -7.13 -23.64
N MET A 357 -2.97 -7.66 -22.42
CA MET A 357 -2.99 -6.85 -21.20
C MET A 357 -1.57 -6.65 -20.67
N ALA A 358 -1.25 -5.41 -20.30
CA ALA A 358 -0.07 -5.05 -19.51
C ALA A 358 -0.57 -4.39 -18.19
N GLY A 359 -0.76 -5.21 -17.16
CA GLY A 359 -1.46 -4.79 -15.94
C GLY A 359 -2.93 -4.47 -16.22
N HIS A 360 -3.37 -3.26 -15.88
CA HIS A 360 -4.73 -2.77 -16.15
C HIS A 360 -4.89 -2.08 -17.51
N MET A 361 -3.80 -1.91 -18.27
CA MET A 361 -3.81 -1.28 -19.60
C MET A 361 -3.86 -2.36 -20.69
N GLN A 362 -4.73 -2.20 -21.68
CA GLN A 362 -4.76 -2.99 -22.89
C GLN A 362 -3.85 -2.37 -23.94
N ILE A 363 -2.91 -3.15 -24.47
CA ILE A 363 -2.11 -2.77 -25.62
C ILE A 363 -2.76 -3.37 -26.86
N GLU A 364 -3.09 -2.51 -27.81
CA GLU A 364 -3.56 -2.89 -29.14
C GLU A 364 -2.50 -2.55 -30.18
N LEU A 365 -2.00 -3.57 -30.86
CA LEU A 365 -1.16 -3.43 -32.04
C LEU A 365 -2.05 -3.45 -33.28
N ILE A 366 -1.83 -2.53 -34.21
CA ILE A 366 -2.66 -2.36 -35.42
C ILE A 366 -1.78 -2.39 -36.65
N GLU A 367 -2.02 -3.34 -37.54
CA GLU A 367 -1.37 -3.45 -38.85
C GLU A 367 -2.39 -3.16 -39.95
N PRO A 368 -2.28 -2.03 -40.67
CA PRO A 368 -3.14 -1.78 -41.82
C PRO A 368 -2.85 -2.78 -42.94
N LEU A 369 -3.89 -3.46 -43.42
CA LEU A 369 -3.81 -4.35 -44.59
C LEU A 369 -4.33 -3.67 -45.86
N THR A 370 -4.99 -2.53 -45.73
CA THR A 370 -5.42 -1.66 -46.82
C THR A 370 -4.90 -0.23 -46.63
N ASP A 371 -4.66 0.46 -47.76
CA ASP A 371 -4.09 1.82 -47.79
C ASP A 371 -5.10 2.93 -47.49
N ASN A 372 -6.39 2.61 -47.41
CA ASN A 372 -7.51 3.55 -47.30
C ASN A 372 -7.97 3.77 -45.84
N LEU A 373 -7.06 3.57 -44.88
CA LEU A 373 -7.32 3.64 -43.44
C LEU A 373 -6.38 4.65 -42.77
N PRO A 374 -6.81 5.29 -41.66
CA PRO A 374 -5.96 6.23 -40.91
C PRO A 374 -4.64 5.59 -40.44
N TYR A 375 -4.65 4.29 -40.14
CA TYR A 375 -3.45 3.57 -39.73
C TYR A 375 -2.40 3.50 -40.86
N ALA A 376 -2.83 3.39 -42.12
CA ALA A 376 -1.91 3.38 -43.26
C ALA A 376 -1.32 4.78 -43.50
N ASP A 377 -2.12 5.82 -43.35
CA ASP A 377 -1.65 7.22 -43.40
C ASP A 377 -0.66 7.50 -42.27
N PHE A 378 -0.97 7.06 -41.05
CA PHE A 378 -0.08 7.19 -39.90
C PHE A 378 1.28 6.52 -40.14
N LEU A 379 1.32 5.29 -40.69
CA LEU A 379 2.58 4.62 -41.03
C LEU A 379 3.40 5.38 -42.08
N LYS A 380 2.74 6.08 -43.00
CA LYS A 380 3.41 6.87 -44.06
C LYS A 380 3.98 8.16 -43.49
N GLU A 381 3.24 8.83 -42.61
CA GLU A 381 3.61 10.13 -42.06
C GLU A 381 4.57 10.05 -40.88
N HIS A 382 4.40 9.05 -40.02
CA HIS A 382 5.08 8.98 -38.72
C HIS A 382 5.89 7.69 -38.52
N GLY A 383 5.63 6.64 -39.30
CA GLY A 383 6.18 5.31 -39.05
C GLY A 383 5.38 4.55 -37.99
N GLU A 384 5.99 3.52 -37.40
CA GLU A 384 5.35 2.75 -36.31
C GLU A 384 5.32 3.58 -35.03
N GLY A 385 4.22 3.54 -34.28
CA GLY A 385 4.10 4.36 -33.07
C GLY A 385 2.71 4.41 -32.45
N LEU A 386 2.63 5.14 -31.33
CA LEU A 386 1.38 5.38 -30.60
C LEU A 386 0.43 6.24 -31.44
N HIS A 387 -0.74 5.71 -31.75
CA HIS A 387 -1.73 6.35 -32.61
C HIS A 387 -2.87 6.97 -31.81
N HIS A 388 -3.40 6.27 -30.81
CA HIS A 388 -4.54 6.74 -30.03
C HIS A 388 -4.53 6.22 -28.59
N VAL A 389 -5.28 6.90 -27.73
CA VAL A 389 -5.66 6.43 -26.40
C VAL A 389 -7.15 6.12 -26.41
N GLY A 390 -7.56 5.11 -25.67
CA GLY A 390 -8.82 4.48 -25.99
C GLY A 390 -9.45 3.60 -24.94
N HIS A 391 -10.48 2.97 -25.46
CA HIS A 391 -11.68 2.45 -24.84
C HIS A 391 -12.39 3.39 -23.85
N VAL A 392 -12.54 4.68 -24.21
CA VAL A 392 -13.39 5.59 -23.44
C VAL A 392 -14.85 5.20 -23.67
N ARG A 393 -15.50 4.68 -22.63
CA ARG A 393 -16.87 4.17 -22.70
C ARG A 393 -17.90 5.29 -22.57
N VAL A 394 -18.86 5.31 -23.50
CA VAL A 394 -19.96 6.27 -23.53
C VAL A 394 -21.31 5.57 -23.77
N HIS A 395 -22.41 6.16 -23.31
CA HIS A 395 -23.74 5.56 -23.46
C HIS A 395 -24.45 5.92 -24.76
N ASP A 396 -24.14 7.08 -25.33
CA ASP A 396 -24.75 7.61 -26.55
C ASP A 396 -23.63 8.19 -27.40
N LEU A 397 -23.06 7.36 -28.26
CA LEU A 397 -21.86 7.74 -29.02
C LEU A 397 -22.17 8.84 -30.03
N ASP A 398 -23.32 8.77 -30.71
CA ASP A 398 -23.69 9.77 -31.72
C ASP A 398 -23.82 11.15 -31.10
N LYS A 399 -24.48 11.25 -29.94
CA LYS A 399 -24.59 12.52 -29.23
C LYS A 399 -23.23 13.03 -28.79
N VAL A 400 -22.40 12.17 -28.19
CA VAL A 400 -21.07 12.58 -27.70
C VAL A 400 -20.17 13.05 -28.85
N VAL A 401 -20.18 12.34 -29.98
CA VAL A 401 -19.45 12.75 -31.18
C VAL A 401 -19.97 14.09 -31.69
N SER A 402 -21.30 14.27 -31.81
CA SER A 402 -21.90 15.54 -32.22
C SER A 402 -21.50 16.70 -31.31
N ASP A 403 -21.58 16.52 -29.99
CA ASP A 403 -21.20 17.52 -29.00
C ASP A 403 -19.71 17.89 -29.13
N LEU A 404 -18.84 16.92 -29.41
CA LEU A 404 -17.41 17.15 -29.63
C LEU A 404 -17.11 17.88 -30.94
N GLU A 405 -17.80 17.52 -32.03
CA GLU A 405 -17.66 18.17 -33.32
C GLU A 405 -18.10 19.64 -33.26
N GLU A 406 -19.18 19.95 -32.52
CA GLU A 406 -19.61 21.32 -32.25
C GLU A 406 -18.55 22.14 -31.48
N GLN A 407 -17.73 21.48 -30.65
CA GLN A 407 -16.60 22.10 -29.96
C GLN A 407 -15.30 22.13 -30.79
N GLY A 408 -15.35 21.69 -32.05
CA GLY A 408 -14.20 21.72 -32.96
C GLY A 408 -13.27 20.51 -32.87
N PHE A 409 -13.72 19.40 -32.28
CA PHE A 409 -13.00 18.12 -32.26
C PHE A 409 -13.62 17.16 -33.27
N PRO A 410 -13.06 17.06 -34.49
CA PRO A 410 -13.69 16.29 -35.56
C PRO A 410 -13.59 14.78 -35.35
N CYS A 411 -14.64 14.04 -35.72
CA CYS A 411 -14.56 12.60 -35.82
C CYS A 411 -13.80 12.19 -37.10
N VAL A 412 -12.66 11.54 -36.94
CA VAL A 412 -11.80 11.13 -38.06
C VAL A 412 -12.07 9.70 -38.52
N LEU A 413 -12.45 8.79 -37.62
CA LEU A 413 -12.80 7.40 -37.94
C LEU A 413 -14.07 7.03 -37.18
N ALA A 414 -15.02 6.37 -37.83
CA ALA A 414 -16.17 5.79 -37.14
C ALA A 414 -16.49 4.41 -37.70
N GLY A 415 -16.83 3.46 -36.84
CA GLY A 415 -17.07 2.09 -37.21
C GLY A 415 -18.19 1.44 -36.42
N ASN A 416 -18.86 0.49 -37.08
CA ASN A 416 -19.90 -0.33 -36.49
C ASN A 416 -19.59 -1.81 -36.71
N SER A 417 -19.86 -2.62 -35.71
CA SER A 417 -19.91 -4.08 -35.77
C SER A 417 -21.21 -4.55 -35.09
N PRO A 418 -21.61 -5.82 -35.24
CA PRO A 418 -22.81 -6.34 -34.58
C PRO A 418 -22.79 -6.28 -33.04
N ARG A 419 -21.62 -6.02 -32.42
CA ARG A 419 -21.45 -6.01 -30.97
C ARG A 419 -21.02 -4.65 -30.40
N THR A 420 -20.50 -3.77 -31.25
CA THR A 420 -19.79 -2.57 -30.78
C THR A 420 -19.83 -1.48 -31.83
N LYS A 421 -20.03 -0.25 -31.38
CA LYS A 421 -19.96 0.97 -32.16
C LYS A 421 -18.87 1.86 -31.57
N PHE A 422 -18.02 2.43 -32.43
CA PHE A 422 -16.84 3.19 -32.00
C PHE A 422 -16.56 4.38 -32.91
N ALA A 423 -15.88 5.39 -32.36
CA ALA A 423 -15.47 6.59 -33.07
C ALA A 423 -14.13 7.11 -32.55
N TYR A 424 -13.32 7.67 -33.43
CA TYR A 424 -12.03 8.26 -33.13
C TYR A 424 -12.16 9.75 -33.35
N VAL A 425 -11.91 10.52 -32.30
CA VAL A 425 -12.00 11.96 -32.34
C VAL A 425 -10.59 12.54 -32.30
N ASP A 426 -10.27 13.39 -33.27
CA ASP A 426 -8.98 14.06 -33.33
C ASP A 426 -8.92 15.18 -32.28
N MET A 427 -8.17 14.92 -31.22
CA MET A 427 -7.87 15.89 -30.17
C MET A 427 -6.37 16.25 -30.17
N THR A 428 -5.63 15.94 -31.23
CA THR A 428 -4.17 16.09 -31.27
C THR A 428 -3.70 17.52 -31.01
N LYS A 429 -4.43 18.53 -31.47
CA LYS A 429 -4.10 19.94 -31.22
C LYS A 429 -4.30 20.36 -29.76
N ALA A 430 -5.27 19.76 -29.06
CA ALA A 430 -5.63 20.16 -27.69
C ALA A 430 -4.97 19.27 -26.64
N LEU A 431 -4.89 17.96 -26.88
CA LEU A 431 -4.44 16.94 -25.94
C LEU A 431 -3.21 16.15 -26.45
N GLY A 432 -2.77 16.37 -27.69
CA GLY A 432 -1.65 15.64 -28.27
C GLY A 432 -1.96 14.22 -28.74
N VAL A 433 -3.24 13.80 -28.72
CA VAL A 433 -3.64 12.42 -29.02
C VAL A 433 -5.01 12.32 -29.67
N ILE A 434 -5.24 11.25 -30.43
CA ILE A 434 -6.57 10.83 -30.88
C ILE A 434 -7.24 10.03 -29.75
N VAL A 435 -8.51 10.28 -29.49
CA VAL A 435 -9.28 9.56 -28.46
C VAL A 435 -10.27 8.62 -29.13
N GLU A 436 -10.20 7.33 -28.79
CA GLU A 436 -11.20 6.33 -29.17
C GLU A 436 -12.33 6.27 -28.13
N LEU A 437 -13.54 6.49 -28.62
CA LEU A 437 -14.81 6.38 -27.92
C LEU A 437 -15.53 5.10 -28.33
N VAL A 438 -16.11 4.40 -27.37
CA VAL A 438 -16.85 3.14 -27.61
C VAL A 438 -18.20 3.17 -26.88
N GLU A 439 -19.26 2.82 -27.61
CA GLU A 439 -20.61 2.73 -27.05
C GLU A 439 -20.79 1.45 -26.23
N VAL A 440 -21.36 1.56 -25.01
CA VAL A 440 -21.60 0.44 -24.08
C VAL A 440 -23.00 0.37 -23.49
#